data_AF-A0A7X8QL52-F1
#
_entry.id   AF-A0A7X8QL52-F1
#
_cell.length_a   1.000
_cell.length_b   1.000
_cell.length_c   1.000
_cell.angle_alpha   90.00
_cell.angle_beta   90.00
_cell.angle_gamma   90.00
#
_symmetry.space_group_name_H-M   'P 1'
#
loop_
_entity.id
_entity.type
_entity.pdbx_description
1 polymer ?
#
loop_
_entity_poly.entity_id
_entity_poly.type
_entity_poly.pdbx_seq_one_letter_code
_entity_poly.pdbx_strand_id
1 'polypeptide(L)'
;MKIWGNIPKVSSIYGNTGKTNRPSKVGETSSKKDELSISGTAKDFGIAMRAVRQVPDIRQDKINEITQKMNRGDYKVSASEVAEKIVSAFKDSKI
;
A
#
# COMPACT_ATOMS: atom_id res chain seq x y z
N MET A 1 -60.14 48.80 -22.72
CA MET A 1 -59.41 47.57 -23.13
C MET A 1 -58.30 47.31 -22.13
N LYS A 2 -58.24 46.08 -21.58
CA LYS A 2 -57.19 45.65 -20.64
C LYS A 2 -56.09 44.96 -21.44
N ILE A 3 -54.87 45.50 -21.41
CA ILE A 3 -53.67 44.80 -21.89
C ILE A 3 -52.87 44.38 -20.66
N TRP A 4 -52.81 43.07 -20.42
CA TRP A 4 -51.98 42.44 -19.43
C TRP A 4 -50.65 42.10 -20.10
N GLY A 5 -49.60 42.85 -19.80
CA GLY A 5 -48.27 42.65 -20.35
C GLY A 5 -47.26 42.45 -19.24
N ASN A 6 -46.80 41.21 -19.06
CA ASN A 6 -45.71 40.87 -18.17
C ASN A 6 -44.41 41.50 -18.69
N ILE A 7 -43.81 42.40 -17.91
CA ILE A 7 -42.54 43.05 -18.24
C ILE A 7 -41.41 42.10 -17.78
N PRO A 8 -40.63 41.50 -18.70
CA PRO A 8 -39.52 40.66 -18.28
C PRO A 8 -38.42 41.51 -17.64
N LYS A 9 -38.05 41.17 -16.40
CA LYS A 9 -36.97 41.81 -15.64
C LYS A 9 -35.65 41.80 -16.42
N VAL A 10 -35.20 42.97 -16.86
CA VAL A 10 -33.88 43.18 -17.51
C VAL A 10 -32.73 43.23 -16.49
N SER A 11 -32.97 42.92 -15.21
CA SER A 11 -31.94 42.96 -14.17
C SER A 11 -30.91 41.82 -14.22
N SER A 12 -31.06 40.83 -15.10
CA SER A 12 -30.20 39.65 -15.16
C SER A 12 -28.85 39.86 -15.87
N ILE A 13 -28.64 41.00 -16.53
CA ILE A 13 -27.42 41.28 -17.31
C ILE A 13 -26.32 42.00 -16.51
N TYR A 14 -26.62 42.56 -15.34
CA TYR A 14 -25.61 43.23 -14.49
C TYR A 14 -25.10 42.37 -13.32
N GLY A 15 -25.65 41.16 -13.14
CA GLY A 15 -25.35 40.30 -11.99
C GLY A 15 -24.36 39.16 -12.21
N ASN A 16 -23.74 39.03 -13.40
CA ASN A 16 -22.84 37.91 -13.68
C ASN A 16 -21.55 38.32 -14.39
N THR A 17 -20.78 39.22 -13.76
CA THR A 17 -19.39 39.53 -14.12
C THR A 17 -18.40 38.48 -13.59
N GLY A 18 -18.77 37.21 -13.58
CA GLY A 18 -17.95 36.15 -12.96
C GLY A 18 -17.77 34.85 -13.75
N LYS A 19 -18.40 34.68 -14.92
CA LYS A 19 -18.29 33.41 -15.67
C LYS A 19 -18.23 33.65 -17.17
N THR A 20 -17.06 34.07 -17.64
CA THR A 20 -16.69 33.88 -19.04
C THR A 20 -16.49 32.38 -19.26
N ASN A 21 -17.35 31.77 -20.07
CA ASN A 21 -17.13 30.42 -20.57
C ASN A 21 -15.83 30.43 -21.35
N ARG A 22 -14.78 29.88 -20.74
CA ARG A 22 -13.52 29.59 -21.42
C ARG A 22 -13.85 28.78 -22.68
N PRO A 23 -13.32 29.16 -23.86
CA PRO A 23 -13.46 28.31 -25.03
C PRO A 23 -12.91 26.93 -24.67
N SER A 24 -13.74 25.90 -24.86
CA SER A 24 -13.37 24.50 -24.69
C SER A 24 -12.06 24.26 -25.43
N LYS A 25 -11.02 23.89 -24.68
CA LYS A 25 -9.72 23.54 -25.23
C LYS A 25 -9.93 22.39 -26.22
N VAL A 26 -9.95 22.74 -27.50
CA VAL A 26 -9.96 21.78 -28.61
C VAL A 26 -8.64 21.03 -28.54
N GLY A 27 -8.75 19.70 -28.43
CA GLY A 27 -7.62 18.78 -28.52
C GLY A 27 -6.75 18.77 -27.27
N GLU A 28 -7.17 18.04 -26.24
CA GLU A 28 -6.19 17.18 -25.60
C GLU A 28 -5.72 16.21 -26.69
N THR A 29 -4.61 16.55 -27.35
CA THR A 29 -3.78 15.50 -27.92
C THR A 29 -3.55 14.55 -26.76
N SER A 30 -4.16 13.37 -26.82
CA SER A 30 -3.75 12.27 -25.98
C SER A 30 -2.27 12.05 -26.32
N SER A 31 -1.37 12.77 -25.62
CA SER A 31 -0.04 12.24 -25.39
C SER A 31 -0.32 10.84 -24.90
N LYS A 32 0.09 9.84 -25.69
CA LYS A 32 0.02 8.46 -25.27
C LYS A 32 0.56 8.46 -23.85
N LYS A 33 -0.31 8.26 -22.86
CA LYS A 33 0.12 8.19 -21.47
C LYS A 33 1.14 7.07 -21.45
N ASP A 34 2.33 7.34 -20.92
CA ASP A 34 3.34 6.30 -20.74
C ASP A 34 2.67 5.13 -20.01
N GLU A 35 2.57 3.99 -20.69
CA GLU A 35 1.91 2.80 -20.16
C GLU A 35 2.98 1.92 -19.53
N LEU A 36 3.02 1.92 -18.20
CA LEU A 36 3.90 1.03 -17.44
C LEU A 36 3.22 -0.33 -17.28
N SER A 37 3.65 -1.32 -18.06
CA SER A 37 3.23 -2.72 -17.88
C SER A 37 4.18 -3.43 -16.92
N ILE A 38 3.69 -3.72 -15.71
CA ILE A 38 4.41 -4.52 -14.71
C ILE A 38 4.13 -6.00 -15.01
N SER A 39 5.19 -6.81 -15.12
CA SER A 39 5.04 -8.26 -15.32
C SER A 39 4.19 -8.89 -14.22
N GLY A 40 3.44 -9.95 -14.53
CA GLY A 40 2.66 -10.69 -13.53
C GLY A 40 3.52 -11.14 -12.35
N THR A 41 4.71 -11.67 -12.64
CA THR A 41 5.69 -12.10 -11.63
C THR A 41 6.13 -10.98 -10.69
N ALA A 42 6.29 -9.75 -11.18
CA ALA A 42 6.68 -8.61 -10.35
C ALA A 42 5.52 -8.16 -9.42
N LYS A 43 4.27 -8.29 -9.86
CA LYS A 43 3.09 -8.06 -9.00
C LYS A 43 3.04 -9.10 -7.88
N ASP A 44 3.22 -10.37 -8.23
CA ASP A 44 3.20 -11.48 -7.27
C ASP A 44 4.32 -11.34 -6.24
N PHE A 45 5.52 -10.97 -6.69
CA PHE A 45 6.64 -10.67 -5.79
C PHE A 45 6.34 -9.52 -4.83
N GLY A 46 5.69 -8.45 -5.32
CA GLY A 46 5.25 -7.34 -4.48
C GLY A 46 4.25 -7.76 -3.40
N ILE A 47 3.32 -8.67 -3.73
CA ILE A 47 2.37 -9.23 -2.76
C ILE A 47 3.10 -10.08 -1.72
N ALA A 48 3.98 -10.99 -2.17
CA ALA A 48 4.78 -11.82 -1.28
C ALA A 48 5.65 -10.99 -0.32
N MET A 49 6.30 -9.94 -0.84
CA MET A 49 7.14 -9.04 -0.03
C MET A 49 6.32 -8.28 1.02
N ARG A 50 5.10 -7.85 0.67
CA ARG A 50 4.18 -7.23 1.64
C ARG A 50 3.76 -8.21 2.72
N ALA A 51 3.47 -9.45 2.37
CA ALA A 51 3.13 -10.49 3.34
C ALA A 51 4.28 -10.76 4.31
N VAL A 52 5.52 -10.87 3.80
CA VAL A 52 6.72 -11.05 4.64
C VAL A 52 6.92 -9.86 5.60
N ARG A 53 6.70 -8.62 5.13
CA ARG A 53 6.80 -7.42 5.97
C ARG A 53 5.73 -7.31 7.06
N GLN A 54 4.59 -7.97 6.89
CA GLN A 54 3.52 -8.00 7.90
C GLN A 54 3.79 -9.03 9.01
N VAL A 55 4.77 -9.92 8.83
CA VAL A 55 5.16 -10.88 9.85
C VAL A 55 5.77 -10.11 11.03
N PRO A 56 5.34 -10.37 12.28
CA PRO A 56 5.92 -9.70 13.44
C PRO A 56 7.39 -10.09 13.62
N ASP A 57 8.21 -9.10 14.02
CA ASP A 57 9.63 -9.29 14.32
C ASP A 57 9.85 -10.35 15.41
N ILE A 58 8.93 -10.43 16.38
CA ILE A 58 8.97 -11.38 17.49
C ILE A 58 7.97 -12.51 17.24
N ARG A 59 8.51 -13.73 17.15
CA ARG A 59 7.73 -14.97 17.06
C ARG A 59 7.28 -15.46 18.44
N GLN A 60 6.23 -14.84 18.98
CA GLN A 60 5.70 -15.16 20.30
C GLN A 60 5.34 -16.65 20.46
N ASP A 61 4.79 -17.28 19.42
CA ASP A 61 4.43 -18.71 19.47
C ASP A 61 5.63 -19.61 19.77
N LYS A 62 6.79 -19.32 19.18
CA LYS A 62 8.03 -20.08 19.41
C LYS A 62 8.56 -19.87 20.83
N ILE A 63 8.48 -18.65 21.35
CA ILE A 63 8.89 -18.33 22.72
C ILE A 63 8.00 -19.08 23.72
N ASN A 64 6.69 -19.05 23.50
CA ASN A 64 5.72 -19.74 24.35
C ASN A 64 5.95 -21.25 24.36
N GLU A 65 6.19 -21.85 23.19
CA GLU A 65 6.49 -23.28 23.07
C GLU A 65 7.75 -23.67 23.87
N ILE A 66 8.84 -22.92 23.70
CA ILE A 66 10.10 -23.19 24.41
C ILE A 66 9.92 -22.99 25.92
N THR A 67 9.25 -21.92 26.33
CA THR A 67 8.93 -21.64 27.75
C THR A 67 8.12 -22.77 28.37
N GLN A 68 7.13 -23.28 27.65
CA GLN A 68 6.35 -24.42 28.11
C GLN A 68 7.19 -25.70 28.25
N LYS A 69 8.11 -25.97 27.32
CA LYS A 69 9.03 -27.11 27.43
C LYS A 69 9.96 -26.97 28.63
N MET A 70 10.45 -25.76 28.91
CA MET A 70 11.26 -25.48 30.09
C MET A 70 10.46 -25.70 31.39
N ASN A 71 9.22 -25.19 31.46
CA ASN A 71 8.35 -25.36 32.63
C ASN A 71 8.00 -26.83 32.90
N ARG A 72 7.89 -27.67 31.86
CA ARG A 72 7.65 -29.11 31.99
C ARG A 72 8.91 -29.91 32.32
N GLY A 73 10.11 -29.30 32.26
CA GLY A 73 11.39 -29.99 32.40
C GLY A 73 11.80 -30.81 31.17
N ASP A 74 11.06 -30.69 30.07
CA ASP A 74 11.30 -31.42 28.81
C ASP A 74 12.30 -30.71 27.88
N TYR A 75 12.79 -29.53 28.29
CA TYR A 75 13.83 -28.81 27.56
C TYR A 75 15.20 -29.45 27.82
N LYS A 76 15.57 -30.43 26.99
CA LYS A 76 16.87 -31.11 27.02
C LYS A 76 17.65 -30.73 25.77
N VAL A 77 18.74 -29.98 25.98
CA VAL A 77 19.70 -29.65 24.91
C VAL A 77 20.98 -30.42 25.19
N SER A 78 21.44 -31.19 24.21
CA SER A 78 22.69 -31.94 24.31
C SER A 78 23.89 -31.04 24.08
N ALA A 79 25.04 -31.38 24.67
CA ALA A 79 26.29 -30.66 24.42
C ALA A 79 26.69 -30.67 22.93
N SER A 80 26.34 -31.74 22.20
CA SER A 80 26.60 -31.86 20.76
C SER A 80 25.82 -30.83 19.95
N GLU A 81 24.53 -30.65 20.25
CA GLU A 81 23.69 -29.65 19.57
C GLU A 81 24.19 -28.21 19.81
N VAL A 82 24.68 -27.93 21.02
CA VAL A 82 25.29 -26.63 21.34
C VAL A 82 26.56 -26.41 20.51
N ALA A 83 27.45 -27.41 20.48
CA ALA A 83 28.69 -27.34 19.70
C ALA A 83 28.41 -27.16 18.19
N GLU A 84 27.44 -27.90 17.64
CA GLU A 84 27.03 -27.76 16.25
C GLU A 84 26.52 -26.35 15.94
N LYS A 85 25.68 -25.78 16.82
CA LYS A 85 25.17 -24.41 16.66
C LYS A 85 26.26 -23.35 16.69
N ILE A 86 27.28 -23.53 17.53
CA ILE A 86 28.43 -22.62 17.55
C ILE A 86 29.18 -22.69 16.22
N VAL A 87 29.48 -23.89 15.73
CA VAL A 87 30.19 -24.07 14.45
C VAL A 87 29.38 -23.54 13.27
N SER A 88 28.05 -23.77 13.24
CA SER A 88 27.19 -23.23 12.18
C SER A 88 27.19 -21.70 12.19
N ALA A 89 27.07 -21.08 13.36
CA ALA A 89 27.07 -19.62 13.48
C ALA A 89 28.37 -18.99 12.93
N PHE A 90 29.53 -19.63 13.20
CA PHE A 90 30.81 -19.19 12.65
C PHE A 90 30.91 -19.34 11.12
N LYS A 91 30.28 -20.36 10.54
CA LYS A 91 30.26 -20.55 9.07
C LYS A 91 29.38 -19.50 8.40
N ASP A 92 28.20 -19.26 8.96
CA ASP A 92 27.25 -18.28 8.42
C ASP A 92 27.79 -16.84 8.51
N SER A 93 28.57 -16.51 9.54
CA SER A 93 29.22 -15.20 9.68
C SER A 93 30.43 -14.98 8.76
N LYS A 94 30.93 -16.04 8.11
CA LYS A 94 32.14 -15.99 7.27
C LYS A 94 31.84 -15.89 5.77
N ILE A 95 30.59 -15.59 5.43
CA ILE A 95 30.07 -15.30 4.09
C ILE A 95 29.84 -13.80 4.01
#